data_AF-A0A1G1VBN3-F1
#
_entry.id   AF-A0A1G1VBN3-F1
#
_cell.length_a   1.000
_cell.length_b   1.000
_cell.length_c   1.000
_cell.angle_alpha   90.00
_cell.angle_beta   90.00
_cell.angle_gamma   90.00
#
_symmetry.space_group_name_H-M   'P 1'
#
loop_
_entity.id
_entity.type
_entity.pdbx_description
1 polymer ?
#
loop_
_entity_poly.entity_id
_entity_poly.type
_entity_poly.pdbx_seq_one_letter_code
_entity_poly.pdbx_strand_id
1 'polypeptide(L)'
;MLKDRFKRRVFLMLLASPFITGAVGACQKKEERPKVYGFGFDEVIEFYPELKDLEVYEYGLLNADERTIRFINFTDVKLRTDLATQFFIHFSDLASRSHKFSGTLGDKQINFVYVPSVSRREIIFITPDNVPRPYWTSQLEQYSFSATSIMTGDNGQITTASFMRMERTSSEFKKSFVVALEACRMSMRVKSTGYNSAVNQDLQKYVCVSYAFPLAAKQHGLNYKEYKDAISGTFVYTSDQKNVPPIVLSEDAYDMIPNFSLFNR
;
A
#
# COMPACT_ATOMS: atom_id res chain seq x y z
N MET A 1 23.89 -15.72 -72.07
CA MET A 1 25.35 -15.47 -72.03
C MET A 1 25.59 -14.56 -70.82
N LEU A 2 26.34 -14.83 -69.76
CA LEU A 2 27.32 -15.83 -69.31
C LEU A 2 26.81 -16.36 -67.93
N LYS A 3 26.80 -17.66 -67.56
CA LYS A 3 27.89 -18.65 -67.34
C LYS A 3 28.98 -18.21 -66.34
N ASP A 4 28.86 -18.77 -65.13
CA ASP A 4 29.87 -19.42 -64.30
C ASP A 4 31.30 -18.87 -64.25
N ARG A 5 31.81 -18.68 -63.03
CA ARG A 5 32.79 -19.57 -62.35
C ARG A 5 33.24 -18.94 -61.03
N PHE A 6 32.93 -19.54 -59.88
CA PHE A 6 33.77 -20.53 -59.18
C PHE A 6 35.19 -20.06 -58.82
N LYS A 7 35.44 -19.87 -57.51
CA LYS A 7 36.58 -20.42 -56.74
C LYS A 7 36.42 -20.00 -55.27
N ARG A 8 35.93 -20.92 -54.42
CA ARG A 8 36.73 -21.82 -53.55
C ARG A 8 37.56 -21.07 -52.49
N ARG A 9 37.11 -21.14 -51.23
CA ARG A 9 37.78 -21.95 -50.20
C ARG A 9 36.86 -22.13 -48.98
N VAL A 10 36.22 -23.28 -48.95
CA VAL A 10 35.82 -23.98 -47.74
C VAL A 10 37.10 -24.41 -47.03
N PHE A 11 37.23 -24.10 -45.74
CA PHE A 11 38.04 -24.89 -44.83
C PHE A 11 37.18 -25.18 -43.60
N LEU A 12 36.79 -26.44 -43.50
CA LEU A 12 36.07 -27.07 -42.41
C LEU A 12 37.12 -27.89 -41.63
N MET A 13 37.37 -27.57 -40.36
CA MET A 13 37.97 -28.45 -39.35
C MET A 13 37.37 -28.00 -38.01
N LEU A 14 36.30 -28.63 -37.51
CA LEU A 14 36.28 -29.80 -36.61
C LEU A 14 37.21 -29.70 -35.39
N LEU A 15 36.56 -29.49 -34.24
CA LEU A 15 36.78 -30.09 -32.93
C LEU A 15 38.20 -30.09 -32.33
N ALA A 16 38.38 -29.25 -31.31
CA ALA A 16 39.05 -29.66 -30.08
C ALA A 16 38.54 -28.80 -28.92
N SER A 17 37.68 -29.39 -28.09
CA SER A 17 37.52 -28.96 -26.71
C SER A 17 38.83 -29.20 -25.96
N PRO A 18 39.22 -28.29 -25.07
CA PRO A 18 39.78 -28.69 -23.80
C PRO A 18 38.78 -28.29 -22.71
N PHE A 19 38.30 -29.29 -22.00
CA PHE A 19 37.92 -29.12 -20.61
C PHE A 19 39.07 -28.38 -19.90
N ILE A 20 38.87 -27.11 -19.60
CA ILE A 20 39.65 -26.40 -18.60
C ILE A 20 38.69 -26.14 -17.46
N THR A 21 38.70 -27.05 -16.50
CA THR A 21 38.28 -26.83 -15.12
C THR A 21 39.12 -25.70 -14.54
N GLY A 22 38.65 -24.48 -14.71
CA GLY A 22 39.07 -23.32 -13.95
C GLY A 22 37.83 -22.78 -13.27
N ALA A 23 37.73 -22.95 -11.96
CA ALA A 23 36.75 -22.24 -11.13
C ALA A 23 37.09 -20.75 -11.18
N VAL A 24 36.66 -20.07 -12.24
CA VAL A 24 36.60 -18.62 -12.27
C VAL A 24 35.29 -18.29 -11.58
N GLY A 25 35.37 -18.01 -10.28
CA GLY A 25 34.29 -17.38 -9.57
C GLY A 25 33.87 -16.15 -10.36
N ALA A 26 32.73 -16.25 -11.04
CA ALA A 26 32.05 -15.09 -11.57
C ALA A 26 31.66 -14.25 -10.35
N CYS A 27 32.57 -13.37 -9.92
CA CYS A 27 32.17 -12.15 -9.27
C CYS A 27 31.26 -11.45 -10.27
N GLN A 28 29.97 -11.75 -10.21
CA GLN A 28 28.95 -10.81 -10.64
C GLN A 28 29.27 -9.53 -9.86
N LYS A 29 29.94 -8.59 -10.54
CA LYS A 29 29.99 -7.21 -10.07
C LYS A 29 28.52 -6.85 -9.88
N LYS A 30 28.11 -6.78 -8.61
CA LYS A 30 26.82 -6.27 -8.21
C LYS A 30 26.75 -4.91 -8.88
N GLU A 31 25.91 -4.76 -9.91
CA GLU A 31 25.66 -3.46 -10.52
C GLU A 31 25.13 -2.59 -9.39
N GLU A 32 26.01 -1.77 -8.81
CA GLU A 32 25.63 -0.78 -7.82
C GLU A 32 24.80 0.24 -8.58
N ARG A 33 23.47 0.10 -8.46
CA ARG A 33 22.55 1.13 -8.92
C ARG A 33 22.98 2.46 -8.29
N PRO A 34 22.95 3.56 -9.04
CA PRO A 34 23.30 4.86 -8.49
C PRO A 34 22.44 5.11 -7.25
N LYS A 35 23.09 5.49 -6.16
CA LYS A 35 22.39 5.88 -4.94
C LYS A 35 21.51 7.08 -5.23
N VAL A 36 20.21 6.92 -5.00
CA VAL A 36 19.24 8.00 -5.11
C VAL A 36 18.97 8.51 -3.70
N TYR A 37 18.89 9.83 -3.55
CA TYR A 37 18.67 10.47 -2.25
C TYR A 37 17.37 11.28 -2.27
N GLY A 38 16.83 11.56 -1.09
CA GLY A 38 15.57 12.27 -0.92
C GLY A 38 15.52 13.63 -1.66
N PHE A 39 16.63 14.36 -1.74
CA PHE A 39 16.71 15.65 -2.43
C PHE A 39 16.48 15.56 -3.95
N GLY A 40 16.50 14.36 -4.52
CA GLY A 40 16.12 14.11 -5.91
C GLY A 40 14.61 14.16 -6.17
N PHE A 41 13.79 14.33 -5.13
CA PHE A 41 12.34 14.36 -5.21
C PHE A 41 11.78 15.64 -4.60
N ASP A 42 11.10 16.46 -5.42
CA ASP A 42 10.46 17.71 -4.97
C ASP A 42 9.47 17.45 -3.83
N GLU A 43 8.77 16.32 -3.87
CA GLU A 43 7.81 15.93 -2.83
C GLU A 43 8.49 15.67 -1.48
N VAL A 44 9.72 15.17 -1.47
CA VAL A 44 10.49 14.97 -0.23
C VAL A 44 10.88 16.33 0.31
N ILE A 45 11.40 17.24 -0.53
CA ILE A 45 11.74 18.59 -0.10
C ILE A 45 10.51 19.33 0.46
N GLU A 46 9.35 19.16 -0.16
CA GLU A 46 8.09 19.79 0.25
C GLU A 46 7.52 19.19 1.54
N PHE A 47 7.45 17.85 1.64
CA PHE A 47 6.67 17.17 2.67
C PHE A 47 7.52 16.57 3.80
N TYR A 48 8.79 16.27 3.55
CA TYR A 48 9.75 15.63 4.47
C TYR A 48 11.17 16.18 4.28
N PRO A 49 11.41 17.49 4.47
CA PRO A 49 12.72 18.10 4.25
C PRO A 49 13.83 17.47 5.11
N GLU A 50 13.49 16.89 6.26
CA GLU A 50 14.39 16.13 7.11
C GLU A 50 14.90 14.82 6.48
N LEU A 51 14.18 14.26 5.50
CA LEU A 51 14.58 13.05 4.78
C LEU A 51 15.39 13.34 3.51
N LYS A 52 15.60 14.61 3.16
CA LYS A 52 16.25 15.00 1.90
C LYS A 52 17.64 14.37 1.72
N ASP A 53 18.39 14.22 2.80
CA ASP A 53 19.77 13.72 2.76
C ASP A 53 19.85 12.19 2.97
N LEU A 54 18.70 11.52 3.13
CA LEU A 54 18.64 10.06 3.28
C LEU A 54 18.61 9.36 1.92
N GLU A 55 19.21 8.16 1.87
CA GLU A 55 19.16 7.28 0.72
C GLU A 55 17.73 6.73 0.53
N VAL A 56 17.25 6.76 -0.71
CA VAL A 56 15.95 6.22 -1.13
C VAL A 56 16.18 4.80 -1.64
N TYR A 57 15.60 3.83 -0.94
CA TYR A 57 15.75 2.40 -1.21
C TYR A 57 14.91 1.95 -2.41
N GLU A 58 13.71 2.52 -2.54
CA GLU A 58 12.79 2.19 -3.61
C GLU A 58 11.92 3.39 -3.95
N TYR A 59 11.60 3.57 -5.23
CA TYR A 59 10.64 4.58 -5.68
C TYR A 59 9.99 4.12 -6.98
N GLY A 60 8.80 4.64 -7.26
CA GLY A 60 8.09 4.32 -8.49
C GLY A 60 6.70 4.91 -8.55
N LEU A 61 5.93 4.41 -9.53
CA LEU A 61 4.56 4.82 -9.79
C LEU A 61 3.64 3.60 -9.69
N LEU A 62 2.51 3.77 -9.02
CA LEU A 62 1.37 2.85 -9.03
C LEU A 62 0.28 3.50 -9.87
N ASN A 63 -0.18 2.83 -10.92
CA ASN A 63 -1.33 3.31 -11.68
C ASN A 63 -2.58 2.59 -11.15
N ALA A 64 -3.59 3.36 -10.75
CA ALA A 64 -4.86 2.87 -10.25
C ALA A 64 -5.98 3.71 -10.85
N ASP A 65 -6.83 3.09 -11.67
CA ASP A 65 -7.85 3.79 -12.48
C ASP A 65 -7.23 4.91 -13.34
N GLU A 66 -7.76 6.13 -13.23
CA GLU A 66 -7.26 7.34 -13.91
C GLU A 66 -6.15 8.05 -13.12
N ARG A 67 -5.59 7.39 -12.09
CA ARG A 67 -4.68 8.02 -11.14
C ARG A 67 -3.30 7.39 -11.16
N THR A 68 -2.32 8.23 -10.86
CA THR A 68 -0.92 7.84 -10.73
C THR A 68 -0.45 8.23 -9.35
N ILE A 69 -0.18 7.21 -8.54
CA ILE A 69 0.29 7.33 -7.16
C ILE A 69 1.80 7.17 -7.18
N ARG A 70 2.53 8.16 -6.66
CA ARG A 70 3.99 8.05 -6.49
C ARG A 70 4.29 7.39 -5.15
N PHE A 71 5.27 6.51 -5.08
CA PHE A 71 5.78 6.02 -3.81
C PHE A 71 7.28 6.25 -3.68
N ILE A 72 7.71 6.58 -2.46
CA ILE A 72 9.09 6.87 -2.10
C ILE A 72 9.39 6.17 -0.77
N ASN A 73 10.38 5.30 -0.78
CA ASN A 73 10.70 4.41 0.33
C ASN A 73 12.10 4.66 0.87
N PHE A 74 12.18 4.97 2.16
CA PHE A 74 13.42 5.23 2.90
C PHE A 74 13.84 4.03 3.78
N THR A 75 13.26 2.86 3.53
CA THR A 75 13.39 1.66 4.37
C THR A 75 13.63 0.42 3.51
N ASP A 76 14.06 -0.67 4.13
CA ASP A 76 14.20 -1.98 3.45
C ASP A 76 12.86 -2.70 3.17
N VAL A 77 11.72 -2.11 3.57
CA VAL A 77 10.41 -2.75 3.40
C VAL A 77 9.97 -2.69 1.95
N LYS A 78 9.83 -3.85 1.31
CA LYS A 78 9.30 -3.92 -0.06
C LYS A 78 7.78 -3.82 -0.08
N LEU A 79 7.27 -2.89 -0.89
CA LEU A 79 5.83 -2.78 -1.15
C LEU A 79 5.44 -3.72 -2.28
N ARG A 80 4.39 -4.52 -2.08
CA ARG A 80 3.72 -5.22 -3.18
C ARG A 80 2.89 -4.23 -3.99
N THR A 81 3.52 -3.60 -4.97
CA THR A 81 2.95 -2.54 -5.80
C THR A 81 1.74 -3.01 -6.60
N ASP A 82 1.74 -4.26 -7.06
CA ASP A 82 0.63 -4.93 -7.72
C ASP A 82 -0.62 -4.97 -6.82
N LEU A 83 -0.43 -5.42 -5.57
CA LEU A 83 -1.49 -5.53 -4.59
C LEU A 83 -2.00 -4.15 -4.16
N ALA A 84 -1.07 -3.21 -3.96
CA ALA A 84 -1.39 -1.82 -3.64
C ALA A 84 -2.31 -1.23 -4.72
N THR A 85 -1.93 -1.31 -5.99
CA THR A 85 -2.75 -0.87 -7.13
C THR A 85 -4.18 -1.42 -7.06
N GLN A 86 -4.34 -2.73 -6.82
CA GLN A 86 -5.68 -3.34 -6.75
C GLN A 86 -6.51 -2.83 -5.58
N PHE A 87 -5.90 -2.55 -4.43
CA PHE A 87 -6.60 -1.93 -3.31
C PHE A 87 -7.09 -0.52 -3.65
N PHE A 88 -6.26 0.30 -4.32
CA PHE A 88 -6.66 1.64 -4.74
C PHE A 88 -7.83 1.60 -5.73
N ILE A 89 -7.79 0.71 -6.72
CA ILE A 89 -8.89 0.50 -7.68
C ILE A 89 -10.18 0.11 -6.94
N HIS A 90 -10.09 -0.87 -6.03
CA HIS A 90 -11.25 -1.35 -5.27
C HIS A 90 -11.92 -0.25 -4.45
N PHE A 91 -11.15 0.54 -3.69
CA PHE A 91 -11.71 1.62 -2.88
C PHE A 91 -12.21 2.80 -3.72
N SER A 92 -11.61 3.04 -4.88
CA SER A 92 -12.05 4.05 -5.83
C SER A 92 -13.42 3.71 -6.42
N ASP A 93 -13.60 2.46 -6.85
CA ASP A 93 -14.90 1.95 -7.29
C ASP A 93 -15.94 2.05 -6.16
N LEU A 94 -15.59 1.63 -4.94
CA LEU A 94 -16.48 1.73 -3.78
C LEU A 94 -16.92 3.17 -3.49
N ALA A 95 -15.99 4.14 -3.56
CA ALA A 95 -16.31 5.56 -3.41
C ALA A 95 -17.22 6.10 -4.52
N SER A 96 -17.02 5.68 -5.77
CA SER A 96 -17.78 6.17 -6.92
C SER A 96 -19.28 5.86 -6.78
N ARG A 97 -19.62 4.75 -6.14
CA ARG A 97 -21.00 4.28 -5.97
C ARG A 97 -21.77 4.99 -4.85
N SER A 98 -21.15 5.92 -4.13
CA SER A 98 -21.78 6.79 -3.11
C SER A 98 -22.83 6.11 -2.22
N HIS A 99 -22.44 5.00 -1.59
CA HIS A 99 -23.35 4.22 -0.75
C HIS A 99 -23.67 4.94 0.57
N LYS A 100 -24.95 4.94 0.94
CA LYS A 100 -25.43 5.41 2.25
C LYS A 100 -25.34 4.27 3.24
N PHE A 101 -24.68 4.51 4.36
CA PHE A 101 -24.59 3.58 5.47
C PHE A 101 -25.26 4.16 6.70
N SER A 102 -25.96 3.29 7.42
CA SER A 102 -26.44 3.54 8.77
C SER A 102 -25.66 2.61 9.70
N GLY A 103 -25.13 3.17 10.78
CA GLY A 103 -24.40 2.42 11.80
C GLY A 103 -24.62 3.02 13.17
N THR A 104 -23.94 2.47 14.17
CA THR A 104 -23.92 3.05 15.52
C THR A 104 -22.49 3.39 15.92
N LEU A 105 -22.31 4.54 16.55
CA LEU A 105 -21.07 4.93 17.23
C LEU A 105 -21.37 5.00 18.73
N GLY A 106 -21.09 3.91 19.45
CA GLY A 106 -21.67 3.71 20.78
C GLY A 106 -23.19 3.57 20.68
N ASP A 107 -23.93 4.43 21.38
CA ASP A 107 -25.40 4.38 21.46
C ASP A 107 -26.10 5.26 20.40
N LYS A 108 -25.34 5.98 19.57
CA LYS A 108 -25.88 6.92 18.59
C LYS A 108 -25.94 6.30 17.21
N GLN A 109 -27.13 6.33 16.59
CA GLN A 109 -27.26 6.03 15.17
C GLN A 109 -26.62 7.14 14.34
N ILE A 110 -25.78 6.76 13.38
CA ILE A 110 -25.11 7.68 12.48
C ILE A 110 -25.38 7.26 11.04
N ASN A 111 -25.73 8.24 10.21
CA ASN A 111 -25.87 8.07 8.77
C ASN A 111 -24.68 8.76 8.09
N PHE A 112 -23.94 8.02 7.28
CA PHE A 112 -22.81 8.54 6.54
C PHE A 112 -22.81 8.07 5.09
N VAL A 113 -22.10 8.82 4.25
CA VAL A 113 -21.98 8.55 2.82
C VAL A 113 -20.51 8.52 2.45
N TYR A 114 -20.15 7.60 1.57
CA TYR A 114 -18.84 7.60 0.92
C TYR A 114 -18.86 8.51 -0.27
N VAL A 115 -17.83 9.33 -0.42
CA VAL A 115 -17.62 10.11 -1.63
C VAL A 115 -16.17 9.96 -2.09
N PRO A 116 -15.89 10.07 -3.40
CA PRO A 116 -14.53 10.13 -3.89
C PRO A 116 -13.72 11.20 -3.17
N SER A 117 -12.47 10.87 -2.84
CA SER A 117 -11.51 11.89 -2.41
C SER A 117 -11.16 12.79 -3.58
N VAL A 118 -11.08 14.10 -3.34
CA VAL A 118 -10.76 15.12 -4.36
C VAL A 118 -9.28 15.52 -4.33
N SER A 119 -8.41 14.71 -3.72
CA SER A 119 -6.99 15.04 -3.62
C SER A 119 -6.31 15.02 -5.00
N ARG A 120 -5.44 16.01 -5.25
CA ARG A 120 -4.75 16.21 -6.53
C ARG A 120 -3.34 15.61 -6.59
N ARG A 121 -2.78 15.20 -5.45
CA ARG A 121 -1.47 14.54 -5.36
C ARG A 121 -1.65 13.25 -4.57
N GLU A 122 -1.11 12.16 -5.08
CA GLU A 122 -1.24 10.85 -4.44
C GLU A 122 0.17 10.31 -4.21
N ILE A 123 0.73 10.58 -3.03
CA ILE A 123 2.09 10.19 -2.68
C ILE A 123 2.08 9.27 -1.47
N ILE A 124 2.83 8.17 -1.52
CA ILE A 124 3.04 7.27 -0.39
C ILE A 124 4.50 7.35 0.01
N PHE A 125 4.75 7.81 1.23
CA PHE A 125 6.06 7.70 1.87
C PHE A 125 6.11 6.44 2.72
N ILE A 126 7.19 5.67 2.63
CA ILE A 126 7.51 4.61 3.58
C ILE A 126 8.72 5.08 4.37
N THR A 127 8.52 5.37 5.65
CA THR A 127 9.51 6.05 6.48
C THR A 127 9.85 5.23 7.72
N PRO A 128 11.07 5.38 8.27
CA PRO A 128 11.35 4.94 9.64
C PRO A 128 10.41 5.61 10.66
N ASP A 129 10.22 4.98 11.82
CA ASP A 129 9.32 5.46 12.90
C ASP A 129 9.85 6.67 13.68
N ASN A 130 11.18 6.86 13.69
CA ASN A 130 11.84 8.01 14.29
C ASN A 130 11.65 9.31 13.49
N VAL A 131 11.07 9.24 12.29
CA VAL A 131 10.75 10.40 11.47
C VAL A 131 9.46 11.03 11.98
N PRO A 132 9.44 12.33 12.32
CA PRO A 132 8.22 12.99 12.76
C PRO A 132 7.17 12.93 11.66
N ARG A 133 5.89 12.85 12.06
CA ARG A 133 4.81 13.03 11.09
C ARG A 133 4.92 14.43 10.49
N PRO A 134 4.72 14.60 9.18
CA PRO A 134 4.82 15.91 8.57
C PRO A 134 3.89 16.91 9.20
N TYR A 135 4.36 18.14 9.36
CA TYR A 135 3.61 19.22 9.98
C TYR A 135 2.26 19.52 9.31
N TRP A 136 2.10 19.22 8.01
CA TRP A 136 0.83 19.39 7.30
C TRP A 136 -0.24 18.37 7.73
N THR A 137 0.13 17.27 8.38
CA THR A 137 -0.82 16.31 8.97
C THR A 137 -1.57 16.86 10.19
N SER A 138 -1.12 17.97 10.78
CA SER A 138 -1.79 18.64 11.90
C SER A 138 -2.66 19.84 11.50
N GLN A 139 -2.64 20.28 10.23
CA GLN A 139 -3.35 21.48 9.73
C GLN A 139 -4.57 21.16 8.82
N LEU A 140 -5.13 19.96 8.95
CA LEU A 140 -6.03 19.28 7.99
C LEU A 140 -7.53 19.69 8.01
N GLU A 141 -7.88 20.97 7.94
CA GLU A 141 -9.28 21.34 7.60
C GLU A 141 -9.49 21.63 6.10
N GLN A 142 -8.44 21.93 5.32
CA GLN A 142 -8.62 22.28 3.89
C GLN A 142 -7.65 21.60 2.90
N TYR A 143 -6.52 21.06 3.34
CA TYR A 143 -5.52 20.42 2.45
C TYR A 143 -5.41 18.92 2.66
N SER A 144 -6.56 18.26 2.71
CA SER A 144 -6.67 16.84 3.05
C SER A 144 -6.23 15.90 1.92
N PHE A 145 -5.17 15.12 2.21
CA PHE A 145 -4.74 13.86 1.56
C PHE A 145 -3.82 13.92 0.32
N SER A 146 -2.88 14.86 0.20
CA SER A 146 -1.89 14.87 -0.90
C SER A 146 -0.79 13.81 -0.77
N ALA A 147 -0.55 13.34 0.44
CA ALA A 147 0.43 12.31 0.74
C ALA A 147 -0.02 11.49 1.95
N THR A 148 0.53 10.29 2.09
CA THR A 148 0.43 9.46 3.28
C THR A 148 1.80 8.93 3.69
N SER A 149 1.91 8.47 4.94
CA SER A 149 3.12 7.89 5.50
C SER A 149 2.84 6.55 6.15
N ILE A 150 3.58 5.54 5.70
CA ILE A 150 3.62 4.20 6.28
C ILE A 150 4.92 4.12 7.10
N MET A 151 4.77 4.05 8.41
CA MET A 151 5.90 3.99 9.35
C MET A 151 6.40 2.56 9.53
N THR A 152 7.72 2.39 9.64
CA THR A 152 8.38 1.11 9.94
C THR A 152 9.19 1.22 11.22
N GLY A 153 9.05 0.26 12.14
CA GLY A 153 9.85 0.22 13.37
C GLY A 153 11.27 -0.26 13.13
N ASP A 154 12.08 -0.26 14.19
CA ASP A 154 13.52 -0.60 14.19
C ASP A 154 13.88 -1.94 13.53
N ASN A 155 12.94 -2.88 13.42
CA ASN A 155 13.12 -4.20 12.80
C ASN A 155 12.60 -4.29 11.36
N GLY A 156 12.30 -3.16 10.72
CA GLY A 156 11.70 -3.10 9.38
C GLY A 156 10.26 -3.62 9.33
N GLN A 157 9.58 -3.75 10.46
CA GLN A 157 8.15 -4.08 10.46
C GLN A 157 7.31 -2.82 10.38
N ILE A 158 6.26 -2.85 9.57
CA ILE A 158 5.29 -1.76 9.55
C ILE A 158 4.63 -1.63 10.91
N THR A 159 4.67 -0.42 11.47
CA THR A 159 3.96 -0.08 12.68
C THR A 159 2.51 0.23 12.33
N THR A 160 1.59 -0.40 13.07
CA THR A 160 0.17 -0.07 12.96
C THR A 160 -0.10 1.16 13.79
N ALA A 161 -1.13 1.93 13.42
CA ALA A 161 -1.51 3.08 14.24
C ALA A 161 -1.86 2.66 15.67
N SER A 162 -1.56 3.53 16.65
CA SER A 162 -1.66 3.25 18.09
C SER A 162 -3.05 2.81 18.58
N PHE A 163 -4.10 3.08 17.79
CA PHE A 163 -5.47 2.65 18.07
C PHE A 163 -5.78 1.21 17.62
N MET A 164 -4.80 0.42 17.18
CA MET A 164 -4.98 -0.97 16.76
C MET A 164 -3.96 -1.90 17.42
N ARG A 165 -4.43 -3.04 17.93
CA ARG A 165 -3.58 -4.10 18.46
C ARG A 165 -3.55 -5.29 17.51
N MET A 166 -2.49 -5.42 16.72
CA MET A 166 -2.33 -6.49 15.72
C MET A 166 -1.27 -7.54 16.10
N GLU A 167 -1.08 -7.80 17.39
CA GLU A 167 0.02 -8.61 17.93
C GLU A 167 0.04 -10.07 17.41
N ARG A 168 -1.12 -10.62 17.00
CA ARG A 168 -1.26 -12.01 16.55
C ARG A 168 -1.22 -12.20 15.03
N THR A 169 -0.86 -11.18 14.26
CA THR A 169 -0.86 -11.24 12.78
C THR A 169 0.56 -11.25 12.20
N SER A 170 0.73 -11.92 11.06
CA SER A 170 2.01 -11.99 10.35
C SER A 170 2.46 -10.61 9.86
N SER A 171 3.77 -10.43 9.64
CA SER A 171 4.31 -9.18 9.09
C SER A 171 3.70 -8.84 7.72
N GLU A 172 3.52 -9.84 6.86
CA GLU A 172 2.92 -9.67 5.52
C GLU A 172 1.44 -9.27 5.58
N PHE A 173 0.69 -9.79 6.56
CA PHE A 173 -0.67 -9.35 6.81
C PHE A 173 -0.70 -7.87 7.22
N LYS A 174 0.15 -7.47 8.16
CA LYS A 174 0.26 -6.06 8.60
C LYS A 174 0.58 -5.14 7.43
N LYS A 175 1.49 -5.53 6.55
CA LYS A 175 1.80 -4.77 5.33
C LYS A 175 0.59 -4.60 4.43
N SER A 176 -0.08 -5.71 4.10
CA SER A 176 -1.27 -5.68 3.24
C SER A 176 -2.39 -4.85 3.85
N PHE A 177 -2.60 -4.98 5.16
CA PHE A 177 -3.59 -4.23 5.90
C PHE A 177 -3.31 -2.72 5.91
N VAL A 178 -2.09 -2.30 6.23
CA VAL A 178 -1.75 -0.87 6.26
C VAL A 178 -1.83 -0.25 4.87
N VAL A 179 -1.40 -0.97 3.83
CA VAL A 179 -1.56 -0.50 2.44
C VAL A 179 -3.04 -0.38 2.07
N ALA A 180 -3.88 -1.36 2.42
CA ALA A 180 -5.33 -1.28 2.20
C ALA A 180 -5.97 -0.11 2.97
N LEU A 181 -5.53 0.15 4.20
CA LEU A 181 -6.00 1.24 5.03
C LEU A 181 -5.69 2.60 4.38
N GLU A 182 -4.47 2.77 3.89
CA GLU A 182 -4.05 4.00 3.22
C GLU A 182 -4.73 4.16 1.86
N ALA A 183 -4.90 3.08 1.09
CA ALA A 183 -5.67 3.09 -0.14
C ALA A 183 -7.12 3.56 0.10
N CYS A 184 -7.78 3.09 1.16
CA CYS A 184 -9.11 3.58 1.53
C CYS A 184 -9.11 5.07 1.87
N ARG A 185 -8.16 5.52 2.71
CA ARG A 185 -8.09 6.92 3.15
C ARG A 185 -7.82 7.89 2.01
N MET A 186 -6.98 7.50 1.06
CA MET A 186 -6.65 8.30 -0.11
C MET A 186 -7.77 8.28 -1.15
N SER A 187 -8.48 7.16 -1.30
CA SER A 187 -9.51 7.01 -2.34
C SER A 187 -10.88 7.53 -1.92
N MET A 188 -11.20 7.51 -0.63
CA MET A 188 -12.55 7.75 -0.14
C MET A 188 -12.57 8.78 1.00
N ARG A 189 -13.62 9.60 1.04
CA ARG A 189 -13.98 10.44 2.19
C ARG A 189 -15.32 10.00 2.76
N VAL A 190 -15.43 10.03 4.08
CA VAL A 190 -16.68 9.75 4.78
C VAL A 190 -17.32 11.08 5.20
N LYS A 191 -18.57 11.30 4.77
CA LYS A 191 -19.36 12.47 5.14
C LYS A 191 -20.55 12.04 5.98
N SER A 192 -20.65 12.54 7.22
CA SER A 192 -21.83 12.41 8.06
C SER A 192 -22.64 13.70 8.03
N THR A 193 -23.96 13.60 7.85
CA THR A 193 -24.87 14.76 7.96
C THR A 193 -25.03 15.17 9.43
N GLY A 194 -24.87 16.47 9.74
CA GLY A 194 -25.13 17.02 11.08
C GLY A 194 -23.98 16.92 12.09
N TYR A 195 -22.77 16.55 11.66
CA TYR A 195 -21.59 16.45 12.52
C TYR A 195 -20.42 17.30 12.00
N ASN A 196 -19.52 17.71 12.91
CA ASN A 196 -18.35 18.54 12.58
C ASN A 196 -17.21 17.75 11.89
N SER A 197 -16.18 18.46 11.44
CA SER A 197 -15.00 17.92 10.75
C SER A 197 -14.28 16.82 11.55
N ALA A 198 -14.10 17.00 12.85
CA ALA A 198 -13.44 16.04 13.74
C ALA A 198 -14.17 14.68 13.77
N VAL A 199 -15.50 14.68 13.92
CA VAL A 199 -16.31 13.45 13.91
C VAL A 199 -16.21 12.73 12.56
N ASN A 200 -16.17 13.46 11.45
CA ASN A 200 -16.01 12.86 10.12
C ASN A 200 -14.65 12.18 9.94
N GLN A 201 -13.57 12.73 10.49
CA GLN A 201 -12.23 12.11 10.45
C GLN A 201 -12.19 10.82 11.25
N ASP A 202 -12.80 10.80 12.43
CA ASP A 202 -12.88 9.60 13.27
C ASP A 202 -13.75 8.52 12.62
N LEU A 203 -14.86 8.91 11.99
CA LEU A 203 -15.66 8.02 11.16
C LEU A 203 -14.87 7.46 9.97
N GLN A 204 -14.08 8.29 9.28
CA GLN A 204 -13.25 7.83 8.17
C GLN A 204 -12.21 6.80 8.63
N LYS A 205 -11.56 7.02 9.79
CA LYS A 205 -10.65 6.02 10.38
C LYS A 205 -11.39 4.71 10.66
N TYR A 206 -12.53 4.81 11.33
CA TYR A 206 -13.34 3.64 11.70
C TYR A 206 -13.79 2.82 10.48
N VAL A 207 -14.34 3.48 9.47
CA VAL A 207 -14.77 2.87 8.21
C VAL A 207 -13.58 2.22 7.50
N CYS A 208 -12.50 2.97 7.26
CA CYS A 208 -11.39 2.45 6.49
C CYS A 208 -10.68 1.27 7.15
N VAL A 209 -10.58 1.23 8.49
CA VAL A 209 -10.07 0.05 9.17
C VAL A 209 -11.01 -1.15 8.97
N SER A 210 -12.32 -0.93 9.12
CA SER A 210 -13.31 -1.99 9.01
C SER A 210 -13.36 -2.63 7.62
N TYR A 211 -13.06 -1.87 6.56
CA TYR A 211 -12.99 -2.41 5.19
C TYR A 211 -11.58 -2.88 4.77
N ALA A 212 -10.52 -2.25 5.27
CA ALA A 212 -9.14 -2.66 4.95
C ALA A 212 -8.81 -4.04 5.54
N PHE A 213 -9.33 -4.36 6.73
CA PHE A 213 -9.08 -5.64 7.39
C PHE A 213 -9.61 -6.85 6.60
N PRO A 214 -10.90 -6.93 6.24
CA PRO A 214 -11.42 -8.05 5.45
C PRO A 214 -10.74 -8.15 4.08
N LEU A 215 -10.40 -7.02 3.47
CA LEU A 215 -9.66 -7.00 2.20
C LEU A 215 -8.30 -7.68 2.35
N ALA A 216 -7.50 -7.28 3.35
CA ALA A 216 -6.23 -7.92 3.66
C ALA A 216 -6.38 -9.40 4.04
N ALA A 217 -7.37 -9.74 4.87
CA ALA A 217 -7.68 -11.12 5.24
C ALA A 217 -7.94 -12.01 4.02
N LYS A 218 -8.71 -11.52 3.04
CA LYS A 218 -8.99 -12.26 1.80
C LYS A 218 -7.71 -12.52 0.99
N GLN A 219 -6.78 -11.55 0.94
CA GLN A 219 -5.50 -11.70 0.23
C GLN A 219 -4.55 -12.69 0.91
N HIS A 220 -4.71 -12.89 2.22
CA HIS A 220 -3.95 -13.84 3.01
C HIS A 220 -4.65 -15.21 3.14
N GLY A 221 -5.75 -15.43 2.39
CA GLY A 221 -6.41 -16.72 2.28
C GLY A 221 -7.26 -17.11 3.49
N LEU A 222 -7.62 -16.16 4.35
CA LEU A 222 -8.53 -16.44 5.45
C LEU A 222 -9.93 -16.75 4.91
N ASN A 223 -10.56 -17.77 5.47
CA ASN A 223 -11.99 -18.01 5.24
C ASN A 223 -12.84 -17.08 6.14
N TYR A 224 -14.15 -17.06 5.93
CA TYR A 224 -15.05 -16.16 6.66
C TYR A 224 -14.96 -16.34 8.20
N LYS A 225 -14.89 -17.58 8.68
CA LYS A 225 -14.79 -17.89 10.11
C LYS A 225 -13.49 -17.32 10.69
N GLU A 226 -12.36 -17.55 10.04
CA GLU A 226 -11.06 -17.04 10.45
C GLU A 226 -11.00 -15.51 10.44
N TYR A 227 -11.58 -14.89 9.40
CA TYR A 227 -11.74 -13.43 9.33
C TYR A 227 -12.53 -12.90 10.52
N LYS A 228 -13.70 -13.49 10.82
CA LYS A 228 -14.59 -13.06 11.90
C LYS A 228 -13.91 -13.17 13.26
N ASP A 229 -13.25 -14.30 13.51
CA ASP A 229 -12.51 -14.53 14.75
C ASP A 229 -11.35 -13.53 14.89
N ALA A 230 -10.62 -13.27 13.81
CA ALA A 230 -9.52 -12.32 13.79
C ALA A 230 -9.98 -10.88 14.03
N ILE A 231 -10.99 -10.38 13.30
CA ILE A 231 -11.43 -8.99 13.43
C ILE A 231 -12.03 -8.70 14.81
N SER A 232 -12.79 -9.63 15.39
CA SER A 232 -13.36 -9.49 16.73
C SER A 232 -12.33 -9.56 17.85
N GLY A 233 -11.23 -10.31 17.67
CA GLY A 233 -10.16 -10.42 18.67
C GLY A 233 -9.09 -9.32 18.60
N THR A 234 -9.08 -8.52 17.52
CA THR A 234 -7.96 -7.62 17.16
C THR A 234 -8.33 -6.15 17.27
N PHE A 235 -9.60 -5.79 17.05
CA PHE A 235 -9.98 -4.38 16.88
C PHE A 235 -10.80 -3.82 18.04
N VAL A 236 -10.25 -2.78 18.65
CA VAL A 236 -10.99 -1.86 19.52
C VAL A 236 -10.62 -0.46 19.05
N TYR A 237 -11.56 0.25 18.42
CA TYR A 237 -11.37 1.67 18.17
C TYR A 237 -11.50 2.40 19.51
N THR A 238 -10.38 2.87 20.04
CA THR A 238 -10.34 3.77 21.20
C THR A 238 -10.40 5.20 20.68
N SER A 239 -11.60 5.77 20.66
CA SER A 239 -11.76 7.23 20.78
C SER A 239 -11.92 7.54 22.26
N ASP A 240 -11.53 8.76 22.67
CA ASP A 240 -11.46 9.26 24.06
C ASP A 240 -12.71 9.04 24.93
N GLN A 241 -13.79 8.46 24.39
CA GLN A 241 -15.04 8.23 25.09
C GLN A 241 -15.69 6.85 24.95
N LYS A 242 -15.19 5.88 24.16
CA LYS A 242 -15.74 4.49 24.11
C LYS A 242 -14.94 3.55 23.19
N ASN A 243 -14.98 2.27 23.51
CA ASN A 243 -14.56 1.17 22.63
C ASN A 243 -15.64 0.92 21.58
N VAL A 244 -15.35 1.19 20.31
CA VAL A 244 -16.29 0.89 19.21
C VAL A 244 -15.87 -0.43 18.55
N PRO A 245 -16.75 -1.44 18.51
CA PRO A 245 -16.45 -2.70 17.82
C PRO A 245 -16.33 -2.46 16.31
N PRO A 246 -15.54 -3.26 15.57
CA PRO A 246 -15.38 -3.11 14.12
C PRO A 246 -16.70 -3.37 13.38
N ILE A 247 -16.86 -2.81 12.18
CA ILE A 247 -17.90 -3.30 11.27
C ILE A 247 -17.45 -4.68 10.76
N VAL A 248 -18.22 -5.71 11.11
CA VAL A 248 -18.00 -7.07 10.61
C VAL A 248 -18.91 -7.29 9.40
N LEU A 249 -18.32 -7.71 8.29
CA LEU A 249 -19.06 -8.04 7.07
C LEU A 249 -19.89 -9.32 7.28
N SER A 250 -21.04 -9.42 6.60
CA SER A 250 -21.72 -10.70 6.44
C SER A 250 -20.85 -11.66 5.61
N GLU A 251 -21.14 -12.95 5.70
CA GLU A 251 -20.44 -13.98 4.92
C GLU A 251 -20.54 -13.70 3.41
N ASP A 252 -21.75 -13.44 2.91
CA ASP A 252 -21.98 -13.09 1.51
C ASP A 252 -21.15 -11.87 1.06
N ALA A 253 -21.09 -10.82 1.90
CA ALA A 253 -20.33 -9.62 1.58
C ALA A 253 -18.82 -9.86 1.62
N TYR A 254 -18.34 -10.73 2.52
CA TYR A 254 -16.94 -11.14 2.60
C TYR A 254 -16.53 -12.00 1.39
N ASP A 255 -17.43 -12.84 0.90
CA ASP A 255 -17.18 -13.70 -0.25
C ASP A 255 -17.19 -12.95 -1.58
N MET A 256 -17.87 -11.81 -1.64
CA MET A 256 -17.77 -10.88 -2.77
C MET A 256 -16.44 -10.12 -2.82
N ILE A 257 -15.61 -10.16 -1.77
CA ILE A 257 -14.30 -9.50 -1.79
C ILE A 257 -13.40 -10.24 -2.79
N PRO A 258 -12.85 -9.53 -3.79
CA PRO A 258 -11.94 -10.11 -4.76
C PRO A 258 -10.65 -10.61 -4.10
N ASN A 259 -10.19 -11.79 -4.51
CA ASN A 259 -8.86 -12.27 -4.17
C ASN A 259 -7.87 -11.87 -5.27
N PHE A 260 -7.13 -10.79 -5.04
CA PHE A 260 -6.15 -10.23 -5.97
C PHE A 260 -4.88 -11.09 -6.08
N SER A 261 -4.59 -11.94 -5.09
CA SER A 261 -3.43 -12.83 -5.10
C SER A 261 -3.49 -13.93 -6.17
N LEU A 262 -4.68 -14.19 -6.74
CA LEU A 262 -4.90 -15.22 -7.77
C LEU A 262 -4.73 -14.73 -9.21
N PHE A 263 -4.58 -13.42 -9.44
CA PHE A 263 -4.47 -12.86 -10.80
C PHE A 263 -3.03 -12.84 -11.36
N ASN A 264 -2.05 -13.32 -10.59
CA ASN A 264 -0.63 -13.38 -10.97
C ASN A 264 -0.06 -14.83 -10.94
N ARG A 265 -0.88 -15.85 -11.22
CA ARG A 265 -0.41 -17.21 -11.51
C ARG A 265 -0.48 -17.53 -12.99
#